data_AF-A0A2V9QRC3-F1
#
_entry.id   AF-A0A2V9QRC3-F1
#
_cell.length_a   1.000
_cell.length_b   1.000
_cell.length_c   1.000
_cell.angle_alpha   90.00
_cell.angle_beta   90.00
_cell.angle_gamma   90.00
#
_symmetry.space_group_name_H-M   'P 1'
#
loop_
_entity.id
_entity.type
_entity.pdbx_description
1 polymer ?
#
loop_
_entity_poly.entity_id
_entity_poly.type
_entity_poly.pdbx_seq_one_letter_code
_entity_poly.pdbx_strand_id
1 'polypeptide(L)'
;MRLTAFIFALVLSVSGPAAAQEWEQYVNTQDGFKVNFPGQPKVTETTWKSQMDYILPARVYSADRGSEHYLVTVVDYTGLEQQGIERSKTCPPGNAQ
;
A
#
# COMPACT_ATOMS: atom_id res chain seq x y z
N MET A 1 -41.72 1.18 -33.06
CA MET A 1 -41.05 2.49 -32.92
C MET A 1 -40.98 2.99 -31.47
N ARG A 2 -42.06 2.92 -30.67
CA ARG A 2 -42.00 3.33 -29.24
C ARG A 2 -41.23 2.35 -28.35
N LEU A 3 -41.46 1.05 -28.51
CA LEU A 3 -40.77 0.01 -27.71
C LEU A 3 -39.24 -0.01 -27.93
N THR A 4 -38.81 0.18 -29.17
CA THR A 4 -37.39 0.26 -29.55
C THR A 4 -36.69 1.46 -28.92
N ALA A 5 -37.37 2.60 -28.78
CA ALA A 5 -36.84 3.78 -28.12
C ALA A 5 -36.68 3.57 -26.59
N PHE A 6 -37.63 2.89 -25.96
CA PHE A 6 -37.53 2.56 -24.53
C PHE A 6 -36.39 1.59 -24.22
N ILE A 7 -36.16 0.58 -25.07
CA ILE A 7 -35.05 -0.36 -24.89
C ILE A 7 -33.70 0.36 -25.04
N PHE A 8 -33.57 1.26 -26.01
CA PHE A 8 -32.35 2.06 -26.20
C PHE A 8 -32.06 2.99 -25.00
N ALA A 9 -33.09 3.64 -24.46
CA ALA A 9 -32.96 4.50 -23.29
C ALA A 9 -32.53 3.72 -22.03
N LEU A 10 -33.02 2.49 -21.89
CA LEU A 10 -32.65 1.62 -20.77
C LEU A 10 -31.20 1.14 -20.86
N VAL A 11 -30.70 0.82 -22.06
CA VAL A 11 -29.30 0.40 -22.25
C VAL A 11 -28.32 1.55 -21.96
N LEU A 12 -28.65 2.79 -22.36
CA LEU A 12 -27.84 3.98 -22.08
C LEU A 12 -27.77 4.34 -20.59
N SER A 13 -28.79 3.97 -19.80
CA SER A 13 -28.85 4.24 -18.35
C SER A 13 -28.09 3.22 -17.50
N VAL A 14 -27.55 2.15 -18.11
CA VAL A 14 -26.61 1.20 -17.48
C VAL A 14 -25.16 1.55 -17.82
N SER A 15 -24.86 2.81 -18.09
CA SER A 15 -23.49 3.31 -18.13
C SER A 15 -22.93 3.40 -16.70
N GLY A 16 -22.54 2.25 -16.15
CA GLY A 16 -21.77 2.19 -14.91
C GLY A 16 -20.41 2.87 -15.11
N PRO A 17 -19.81 3.45 -14.06
CA PRO A 17 -18.48 4.03 -14.16
C PRO A 17 -17.50 2.96 -14.63
N ALA A 18 -16.93 3.15 -15.82
CA ALA A 18 -15.75 2.41 -16.21
C ALA A 18 -14.61 2.89 -15.30
N ALA A 19 -14.28 2.11 -14.27
CA ALA A 19 -13.05 2.29 -13.53
C ALA A 19 -11.88 1.92 -14.46
N ALA A 20 -11.57 2.81 -15.39
CA ALA A 20 -10.31 2.75 -16.11
C ALA A 20 -9.24 2.98 -15.05
N GLN A 21 -8.47 1.93 -14.72
CA GLN A 21 -7.28 2.00 -13.89
C GLN A 21 -6.21 2.76 -14.69
N GLU A 22 -6.43 4.06 -14.86
CA GLU A 22 -5.48 4.96 -15.47
C GLU A 22 -4.38 5.28 -14.46
N TRP A 23 -3.20 5.58 -15.00
CA TRP A 23 -2.10 6.04 -14.18
C TRP A 23 -2.39 7.44 -13.66
N GLU A 24 -2.37 7.59 -12.35
CA GLU A 24 -2.52 8.88 -11.70
C GLU A 24 -1.46 9.06 -10.61
N GLN A 25 -1.17 10.31 -10.28
CA GLN A 25 -0.27 10.60 -9.16
C GLN A 25 -0.98 10.30 -7.85
N TYR A 26 -0.55 9.23 -7.19
CA TYR A 26 -0.94 8.94 -5.82
C TYR A 26 -0.07 9.74 -4.85
N VAL A 27 -0.70 10.41 -3.89
CA VAL A 27 -0.03 11.16 -2.83
C VAL A 27 -0.46 10.57 -1.48
N ASN A 28 0.50 10.05 -0.73
CA ASN A 28 0.28 9.65 0.65
C ASN A 28 0.99 10.61 1.59
N THR A 29 0.22 11.44 2.29
CA THR A 29 0.74 12.40 3.26
C THR A 29 1.15 11.74 4.57
N GLN A 30 0.52 10.62 4.94
CA GLN A 30 0.80 9.88 6.17
C GLN A 30 2.20 9.25 6.14
N ASP A 31 2.56 8.66 5.02
CA ASP A 31 3.86 8.01 4.76
C ASP A 31 4.83 8.87 3.94
N GLY A 32 4.44 10.11 3.62
CA GLY A 32 5.33 11.12 3.06
C GLY A 32 5.84 10.84 1.64
N PHE A 33 5.09 10.09 0.82
CA PHE A 33 5.50 9.78 -0.55
C PHE A 33 4.47 10.18 -1.61
N LYS A 34 4.96 10.35 -2.84
CA LYS A 34 4.13 10.49 -4.04
C LYS A 34 4.71 9.66 -5.17
N VAL A 35 3.85 8.99 -5.93
CA VAL A 35 4.26 8.11 -7.04
C VAL A 35 3.12 8.03 -8.05
N ASN A 36 3.43 7.82 -9.33
CA ASN A 36 2.39 7.43 -10.27
C ASN A 36 1.99 5.98 -9.95
N PHE A 37 0.69 5.71 -9.81
CA PHE A 37 0.16 4.39 -9.46
C PHE A 37 -1.04 4.07 -10.36
N PRO A 38 -1.30 2.80 -10.70
CA PRO A 38 -2.42 2.42 -11.56
C PRO A 38 -3.74 2.43 -10.76
N GLY A 39 -4.24 3.64 -10.50
CA GLY A 39 -5.42 3.91 -9.67
C GLY A 39 -5.14 3.91 -8.17
N GLN A 40 -6.21 3.99 -7.39
CA GLN A 40 -6.16 4.03 -5.93
C GLN A 40 -5.61 2.69 -5.35
N PRO A 41 -4.51 2.71 -4.59
CA PRO A 41 -3.96 1.49 -3.99
C PRO A 41 -4.86 0.91 -2.90
N LYS A 42 -4.91 -0.43 -2.82
CA LYS A 42 -5.31 -1.13 -1.61
C LYS A 42 -4.16 -1.05 -0.60
N VAL A 43 -4.46 -0.54 0.59
CA VAL A 43 -3.50 -0.39 1.69
C VAL A 43 -3.65 -1.56 2.66
N THR A 44 -2.54 -2.21 3.00
CA THR A 44 -2.50 -3.31 3.98
C THR A 44 -1.42 -3.02 5.02
N GLU A 45 -1.79 -3.04 6.29
CA GLU A 45 -0.84 -2.98 7.41
C GLU A 45 -0.17 -4.35 7.60
N THR A 46 1.14 -4.33 7.85
CA THR A 46 1.96 -5.53 8.04
C THR A 46 3.16 -5.22 8.94
N THR A 47 4.05 -6.19 9.12
CA THR A 47 5.35 -5.99 9.74
C THR A 47 6.48 -6.31 8.76
N TRP A 48 7.63 -5.67 8.97
CA TRP A 48 8.86 -5.89 8.23
C TRP A 48 9.96 -6.35 9.18
N LYS A 49 10.61 -7.48 8.85
CA LYS A 49 11.77 -7.95 9.58
C LYS A 49 13.03 -7.28 8.98
N SER A 50 13.66 -6.40 9.75
CA SER A 50 14.90 -5.74 9.31
C SER A 50 16.07 -6.72 9.25
N GLN A 51 17.17 -6.30 8.63
CA GLN A 51 18.41 -7.08 8.57
C GLN A 51 18.94 -7.48 9.95
N MET A 52 18.68 -6.66 10.97
CA MET A 52 19.08 -6.93 12.36
C MET A 52 17.96 -7.61 13.17
N ASP A 53 17.02 -8.28 12.53
CA ASP A 53 15.91 -8.99 13.18
C ASP A 53 15.01 -8.10 14.06
N TYR A 54 14.89 -6.80 13.77
CA TYR A 54 13.85 -5.98 14.40
C TYR A 54 12.53 -6.15 13.64
N ILE A 55 11.42 -6.20 14.37
CA ILE A 55 10.07 -6.27 13.79
C ILE A 55 9.51 -4.85 13.77
N LEU A 56 9.39 -4.30 12.57
CA LEU A 56 9.00 -2.91 12.33
C LEU A 56 7.60 -2.85 11.74
N PRO A 57 6.77 -1.85 12.10
CA PRO A 57 5.51 -1.60 11.42
C PRO A 57 5.76 -1.27 9.94
N ALA A 58 4.87 -1.74 9.07
CA ALA A 58 4.94 -1.43 7.65
C ALA A 58 3.55 -1.33 7.03
N ARG A 59 3.47 -0.63 5.91
CA ARG A 59 2.29 -0.59 5.03
C ARG A 59 2.67 -0.99 3.62
N VAL A 60 1.83 -1.82 3.02
CA VAL A 60 1.92 -2.20 1.61
C VAL A 60 0.77 -1.56 0.85
N TYR A 61 1.12 -0.74 -0.14
CA TYR A 61 0.22 -0.15 -1.12
C TYR A 61 0.27 -1.01 -2.38
N SER A 62 -0.86 -1.59 -2.76
CA SER A 62 -0.94 -2.56 -3.85
C SER A 62 -1.98 -2.17 -4.89
N ALA A 63 -1.68 -2.40 -6.16
CA ALA A 63 -2.65 -2.34 -7.25
C ALA A 63 -2.32 -3.39 -8.30
N ASP A 64 -3.36 -4.00 -8.83
CA ASP A 64 -3.28 -4.97 -9.92
C ASP A 64 -3.81 -4.34 -11.19
N ARG A 65 -3.07 -4.47 -12.30
CA ARG A 65 -3.51 -4.02 -13.63
C ARG A 65 -3.31 -5.14 -14.65
N GLY A 66 -4.38 -5.85 -14.99
CA GLY A 66 -4.26 -7.05 -15.81
C GLY A 66 -3.42 -8.12 -15.10
N SER A 67 -2.27 -8.48 -15.69
CA SER A 67 -1.31 -9.42 -15.10
C SER A 67 -0.16 -8.74 -14.33
N GLU A 68 -0.15 -7.42 -14.25
CA GLU A 68 0.90 -6.66 -13.57
C GLU A 68 0.51 -6.39 -12.11
N HIS A 69 1.48 -6.55 -11.20
CA HIS A 69 1.31 -6.32 -9.77
C HIS A 69 2.25 -5.20 -9.31
N TYR A 70 1.69 -4.11 -8.82
CA TYR A 70 2.43 -2.95 -8.35
C TYR A 70 2.38 -2.86 -6.84
N LEU A 71 3.54 -2.66 -6.22
CA LEU A 71 3.70 -2.66 -4.77
C LEU A 71 4.61 -1.49 -4.36
N VAL A 72 4.16 -0.71 -3.39
CA VAL A 72 5.03 0.18 -2.61
C VAL A 72 4.96 -0.27 -1.16
N THR A 73 6.12 -0.57 -0.58
CA THR A 73 6.23 -0.93 0.85
C THR A 73 6.89 0.22 1.58
N VAL A 74 6.19 0.77 2.56
CA VAL A 74 6.74 1.77 3.48
C VAL A 74 6.96 1.10 4.83
N VAL A 75 8.17 1.21 5.36
CA VAL A 75 8.54 0.64 6.67
C VAL A 75 8.81 1.80 7.62
N ASP A 76 8.14 1.79 8.77
CA ASP A 76 8.31 2.81 9.81
C ASP A 76 9.46 2.46 10.74
N TYR A 77 10.53 3.24 10.67
CA TYR A 77 11.73 3.10 11.49
C TYR A 77 11.70 3.93 12.79
N THR A 78 10.64 4.71 13.02
CA THR A 78 10.58 5.66 14.16
C THR A 78 10.76 4.96 15.51
N GLY A 79 10.25 3.74 15.67
CA GLY A 79 10.39 2.95 16.89
C GLY A 79 11.72 2.18 17.05
N LEU A 80 12.61 2.21 16.05
CA LEU A 80 13.79 1.33 16.02
C LEU A 80 14.76 1.63 17.17
N GLU A 81 15.00 2.90 17.47
CA GLU A 81 15.94 3.29 18.54
C GLU A 81 15.53 2.71 19.89
N GLN A 82 14.26 2.87 20.28
CA GLN A 82 13.77 2.32 21.52
C GLN A 82 13.87 0.79 21.55
N GLN A 83 13.53 0.10 20.46
CA GLN A 83 13.72 -1.35 20.37
C GLN A 83 15.19 -1.76 20.54
N GLY A 84 16.13 -0.98 19.98
CA GLY A 84 17.56 -1.18 20.14
C GLY A 84 18.04 -0.97 21.57
N ILE A 85 17.56 0.08 22.24
CA ILE A 85 17.84 0.35 23.65
C ILE A 85 17.33 -0.81 24.52
N GLU A 86 16.11 -1.28 24.30
CA GLU A 86 15.56 -2.42 25.05
C GLU A 86 16.36 -3.71 24.82
N ARG A 87 16.76 -3.99 23.58
CA ARG A 87 17.60 -5.14 23.27
C ARG A 87 18.98 -5.05 23.90
N SER A 88 19.57 -3.85 23.99
CA SER A 88 20.90 -3.66 24.58
C SER A 88 20.97 -4.09 26.05
N LYS A 89 19.85 -4.04 26.78
CA LYS A 89 19.76 -4.47 28.18
C LYS A 89 19.96 -5.98 28.36
N THR A 90 19.83 -6.77 27.29
CA THR A 90 20.07 -8.22 27.32
C THR A 90 21.46 -8.62 26.82
N CYS A 91 22.30 -7.64 26.44
CA CYS A 91 23.67 -7.92 26.00
C CYS A 91 24.56 -8.35 27.17
N PRO A 92 25.39 -9.40 27.02
CA PRO A 92 26.38 -9.75 28.02
C PRO A 92 27.47 -8.67 28.13
N PRO A 93 28.16 -8.55 29.27
CA PRO A 93 29.35 -7.70 29.40
C PRO A 93 30.38 -8.05 28.33
N GLY A 94 30.97 -7.03 27.68
CA GLY A 94 31.90 -7.19 26.54
C GLY A 94 33.24 -7.84 26.87
N ASN A 95 33.43 -8.30 28.10
CA ASN A 95 34.64 -8.88 28.67
C ASN A 95 34.40 -10.26 29.30
N ALA A 96 33.33 -10.95 28.89
CA ALA A 96 33.03 -12.32 29.30
C ALA A 96 33.79 -13.41 28.50
N GLN A 97 34.95 -13.09 27.93
CA GLN A 97 35.85 -14.03 27.24
C GLN A 97 37.08 -14.34 28.10
#